data_AF-A0AAV0WL68-F1
#
_entry.id   AF-A0AAV0WL68-F1
#
_cell.length_a   1.000
_cell.length_b   1.000
_cell.length_c   1.000
_cell.angle_alpha   90.00
_cell.angle_beta   90.00
_cell.angle_gamma   90.00
#
_symmetry.space_group_name_H-M   'P 1'
#
loop_
_entity.id
_entity.type
_entity.pdbx_description
1 polymer ?
#
loop_
_entity_poly.entity_id
_entity_poly.type
_entity_poly.pdbx_seq_one_letter_code
_entity_poly.pdbx_strand_id
1 'polypeptide(L)'
;MNMIQVYTMVIQSISVLSKESRNFDNVVDNTNLFIDWANDEFIKNNLDYTVENCLPEKRNNKKKLMPGENTHDETPENSIFRFKTQVFNVVYDQVVSSLNNRFKSHGDLYKESSLLDPRYFKENLPENSFNWMSSKLPKFNSEITVCKLHSEMQDFIRKWPKLKLIVVSIELL
;
A
#
# COMPACT_ATOMS: atom_id res chain seq x y z
N MET A 1 16.51 -8.90 -8.72
CA MET A 1 15.28 -8.63 -7.95
C MET A 1 14.24 -9.68 -8.33
N ASN A 2 13.72 -10.45 -7.37
CA ASN A 2 12.74 -11.51 -7.64
C ASN A 2 11.31 -10.93 -7.73
N MET A 3 10.48 -11.40 -8.65
CA MET A 3 9.05 -11.03 -8.77
C MET A 3 8.28 -11.18 -7.45
N ILE A 4 8.59 -12.19 -6.64
CA ILE A 4 8.00 -12.36 -5.30
C ILE A 4 8.38 -11.19 -4.39
N GLN A 5 9.66 -10.78 -4.39
CA GLN A 5 10.13 -9.64 -3.61
C GLN A 5 9.48 -8.33 -4.06
N VAL A 6 9.35 -8.12 -5.38
CA VAL A 6 8.66 -6.95 -5.95
C VAL A 6 7.21 -6.90 -5.46
N TYR A 7 6.49 -8.03 -5.50
CA TYR A 7 5.12 -8.10 -4.99
C TYR A 7 5.05 -7.82 -3.48
N THR A 8 5.97 -8.37 -2.68
CA THR A 8 6.05 -8.08 -1.24
C THR A 8 6.27 -6.59 -0.98
N MET A 9 7.14 -5.93 -1.72
CA MET A 9 7.36 -4.48 -1.61
C MET A 9 6.10 -3.68 -1.93
N VAL A 10 5.35 -4.07 -2.96
CA VAL A 10 4.07 -3.41 -3.29
C VAL A 10 3.07 -3.54 -2.14
N ILE A 11 2.94 -4.73 -1.55
CA ILE A 11 2.03 -4.95 -0.41
C ILE A 11 2.47 -4.15 0.82
N GLN A 12 3.77 -4.06 1.09
CA GLN A 12 4.30 -3.21 2.15
C GLN A 12 3.99 -1.73 1.89
N SER A 13 4.19 -1.25 0.66
CA SER A 13 3.86 0.13 0.28
C SER A 13 2.37 0.43 0.46
N ILE A 14 1.48 -0.49 0.08
CA ILE A 14 0.04 -0.32 0.32
C ILE A 14 -0.26 -0.20 1.81
N SER A 15 0.37 -1.04 2.64
CA SER A 15 0.19 -0.99 4.10
C SER A 15 0.68 0.33 4.71
N VAL A 16 1.85 0.83 4.28
CA VAL A 16 2.39 2.11 4.74
C VAL A 16 1.49 3.27 4.30
N LEU A 17 1.11 3.32 3.02
CA LEU A 17 0.23 4.36 2.50
C LEU A 17 -1.14 4.36 3.18
N SER A 18 -1.68 3.18 3.48
CA SER A 18 -2.93 3.06 4.22
C SER A 18 -2.80 3.61 5.65
N LYS A 19 -1.65 3.41 6.32
CA LYS A 19 -1.40 3.93 7.66
C LYS A 19 -1.25 5.45 7.66
N GLU A 20 -0.54 6.00 6.67
CA GLU A 20 -0.32 7.44 6.55
C GLU A 20 -1.52 8.20 5.96
N SER A 21 -2.51 7.49 5.38
CA SER A 21 -3.67 8.09 4.68
C SER A 21 -4.49 9.08 5.50
N ARG A 22 -4.39 9.06 6.84
CA ARG A 22 -5.10 9.97 7.74
C ARG A 22 -4.16 10.89 8.53
N ASN A 23 -2.86 10.85 8.26
CA ASN A 23 -1.85 11.63 8.96
C ASN A 23 -1.69 13.05 8.40
N PHE A 24 -2.82 13.71 8.13
CA PHE A 24 -2.83 15.04 7.53
C PHE A 24 -2.20 16.09 8.45
N ASP A 25 -2.46 15.99 9.76
CA ASP A 25 -2.05 17.01 10.72
C ASP A 25 -0.51 17.06 10.82
N ASN A 26 0.16 15.89 10.83
CA ASN A 26 1.61 15.83 10.72
C ASN A 26 2.15 16.43 9.41
N VAL A 27 1.46 16.23 8.28
CA VAL A 27 1.87 16.83 7.00
C VAL A 27 1.76 18.36 7.08
N VAL A 28 0.71 18.89 7.70
CA VAL A 28 0.55 20.33 7.93
C VAL A 28 1.67 20.87 8.82
N ASP A 29 1.96 20.19 9.93
CA ASP A 29 3.02 20.62 10.87
C ASP A 29 4.39 20.68 10.18
N ASN A 30 4.75 19.63 9.43
CA ASN A 30 6.01 19.61 8.67
C ASN A 30 6.04 20.68 7.57
N THR A 31 4.90 20.97 6.94
CA THR A 31 4.80 22.01 5.92
C THR A 31 5.02 23.40 6.54
N ASN A 32 4.43 23.67 7.71
CA ASN A 32 4.64 24.93 8.42
C ASN A 32 6.11 25.10 8.83
N LEU A 33 6.74 24.04 9.37
CA LEU A 33 8.17 24.06 9.69
C LEU A 33 9.04 24.37 8.46
N PHE A 34 8.69 23.83 7.30
CA PHE A 34 9.37 24.11 6.05
C PHE A 34 9.18 25.56 5.60
N ILE A 35 7.95 26.09 5.70
CA ILE A 35 7.63 27.49 5.34
C ILE A 35 8.43 28.45 6.22
N ASP A 36 8.46 28.22 7.53
CA ASP A 36 9.20 29.04 8.48
C ASP A 36 10.70 29.02 8.14
N TRP A 37 11.27 27.83 7.95
CA TRP A 37 12.67 27.67 7.53
C TRP A 37 12.98 28.38 6.20
N ALA A 38 12.12 28.22 5.19
CA ALA A 38 12.34 28.79 3.86
C ALA A 38 12.29 30.32 3.88
N ASN A 39 11.31 30.89 4.60
CA ASN A 39 11.19 32.33 4.77
C ASN A 39 12.38 32.90 5.55
N ASP A 40 12.86 32.22 6.59
CA ASP A 40 14.07 32.61 7.32
C ASP A 40 15.30 32.62 6.41
N GLU A 41 15.46 31.63 5.53
CA GLU A 41 16.57 31.59 4.56
C GLU A 41 16.47 32.69 3.50
N PHE A 42 15.27 33.04 3.04
CA PHE A 42 15.10 34.15 2.10
C PHE A 42 15.48 35.50 2.72
N ILE A 43 15.08 35.72 3.98
CA ILE A 43 15.45 36.92 4.74
C ILE A 43 16.98 37.01 4.91
N LYS A 44 17.64 35.91 5.33
CA LYS A 44 19.10 35.87 5.51
C LYS A 44 19.87 36.20 4.23
N ASN A 45 19.36 35.75 3.09
CA ASN A 45 20.00 35.93 1.80
C ASN A 45 19.55 37.22 1.06
N ASN A 46 18.78 38.11 1.71
CA ASN A 46 18.21 39.32 1.13
C ASN A 46 17.43 39.06 -0.18
N LEU A 47 16.69 37.97 -0.23
CA LEU A 47 15.85 37.60 -1.36
C LEU A 47 14.43 38.13 -1.14
N ASP A 48 13.87 38.83 -2.13
CA ASP A 48 12.48 39.31 -2.11
C ASP A 48 11.50 38.21 -2.54
N TYR A 49 11.54 37.09 -1.82
CA TYR A 49 10.62 35.97 -1.98
C TYR A 49 9.97 35.64 -0.65
N THR A 50 8.71 35.21 -0.69
CA THR A 50 7.99 34.75 0.49
C THR A 50 7.15 33.55 0.10
N VAL A 51 7.25 32.47 0.87
CA VAL A 51 6.38 31.31 0.73
C VAL A 51 5.07 31.61 1.44
N GLU A 52 3.96 31.49 0.72
CA GLU A 52 2.62 31.63 1.29
C GLU A 52 2.35 30.55 2.35
N ASN A 53 1.81 30.96 3.49
CA ASN A 53 1.54 30.08 4.64
C ASN A 53 0.07 29.66 4.78
N CYS A 54 -0.82 30.19 3.94
CA CYS A 54 -2.26 29.99 4.03
C CYS A 54 -2.82 29.40 2.74
N LEU A 55 -3.77 28.48 2.89
CA LEU A 55 -4.55 28.00 1.74
C LEU A 55 -5.51 29.08 1.25
N PRO A 56 -5.74 29.19 -0.07
CA PRO A 56 -6.64 30.19 -0.63
C PRO A 56 -8.07 29.97 -0.15
N GLU A 57 -8.66 30.99 0.48
CA GLU A 57 -10.06 30.97 0.89
C GLU A 57 -10.97 31.14 -0.33
N LYS A 58 -11.65 30.06 -0.73
CA LYS A 58 -12.68 30.12 -1.77
C LYS A 58 -14.00 30.56 -1.15
N ARG A 59 -14.64 31.58 -1.75
CA ARG A 59 -16.00 32.00 -1.40
C ARG A 59 -16.97 30.81 -1.47
N ASN A 60 -17.58 30.46 -0.35
CA ASN A 60 -18.62 29.45 -0.31
C ASN A 60 -19.93 30.04 -0.86
N ASN A 61 -20.49 29.40 -1.89
CA ASN A 61 -21.79 29.79 -2.43
C ASN A 61 -22.89 29.19 -1.54
N LYS A 62 -23.33 29.93 -0.52
CA LYS A 62 -24.43 29.50 0.36
C LYS A 62 -25.74 29.59 -0.42
N LYS A 63 -26.47 28.48 -0.53
CA LYS A 63 -27.83 28.49 -1.08
C LYS A 63 -28.76 29.22 -0.11
N LYS A 64 -29.75 29.94 -0.63
CA LYS A 64 -30.77 30.56 0.22
C LYS A 64 -31.61 29.47 0.87
N LEU A 65 -31.61 29.42 2.20
CA LEU A 65 -32.45 28.55 3.01
C LEU A 65 -33.90 29.03 2.99
N MET A 66 -34.82 28.08 2.79
CA MET A 66 -36.25 28.35 2.92
C MET A 66 -36.69 28.24 4.40
N PRO A 67 -37.73 28.97 4.82
CA PRO A 67 -38.26 28.84 6.18
C PRO A 67 -38.68 27.39 6.48
N GLY A 68 -38.13 26.80 7.54
CA GLY A 68 -38.39 25.41 7.95
C GLY A 68 -37.45 24.36 7.35
N GLU A 69 -36.48 24.76 6.53
CA GLU A 69 -35.47 23.85 5.97
C GLU A 69 -34.32 23.65 6.97
N ASN A 70 -34.11 22.41 7.44
CA ASN A 70 -32.90 22.02 8.17
C ASN A 70 -31.86 21.50 7.17
N THR A 71 -30.79 22.24 6.95
CA THR A 71 -29.65 21.77 6.14
C THR A 71 -28.52 21.30 7.06
N HIS A 72 -28.23 20.00 7.04
CA HIS A 72 -27.12 19.39 7.78
C HIS A 72 -25.85 19.23 6.91
N ASP A 73 -25.96 19.39 5.58
CA ASP A 73 -24.88 19.17 4.62
C ASP A 73 -24.15 20.47 4.22
N GLU A 74 -23.97 21.41 5.16
CA GLU A 74 -23.21 22.62 4.86
C GLU A 74 -21.73 22.30 4.56
N THR A 75 -21.18 22.97 3.55
CA THR A 75 -19.76 22.83 3.21
C THR A 75 -18.92 23.40 4.38
N PRO A 76 -17.89 22.69 4.84
CA PRO A 76 -17.04 23.18 5.92
C PRO A 76 -16.47 24.57 5.59
N GLU A 77 -16.59 25.50 6.53
CA GLU A 77 -16.16 26.89 6.32
C GLU A 77 -14.63 27.03 6.31
N ASN A 78 -13.92 26.09 6.94
CA ASN A 78 -12.45 26.09 7.04
C ASN A 78 -11.77 25.49 5.79
N SER A 79 -10.88 26.27 5.17
CA SER A 79 -10.10 25.89 3.97
C SER A 79 -9.21 24.66 4.19
N ILE A 80 -8.61 24.53 5.38
CA ILE A 80 -7.74 23.40 5.76
C ILE A 80 -8.54 22.11 5.88
N PHE A 81 -9.69 22.15 6.57
CA PHE A 81 -10.56 20.98 6.71
C PHE A 81 -11.14 20.55 5.36
N ARG A 82 -11.48 21.52 4.51
CA ARG A 82 -11.93 21.25 3.13
C ARG A 82 -10.83 20.55 2.33
N PHE A 83 -9.58 21.03 2.41
CA PHE A 83 -8.47 20.39 1.71
C PHE A 83 -8.20 18.96 2.23
N LYS A 84 -8.20 18.78 3.56
CA LYS A 84 -8.08 17.46 4.21
C LYS A 84 -9.11 16.47 3.67
N THR A 85 -10.39 16.86 3.63
CA THR A 85 -11.49 15.97 3.27
C THR A 85 -11.65 15.76 1.77
N GLN A 86 -11.58 16.82 0.97
CA GLN A 86 -11.88 16.77 -0.46
C GLN A 86 -10.68 16.43 -1.34
N VAL A 87 -9.46 16.73 -0.88
CA VAL A 87 -8.24 16.53 -1.67
C VAL A 87 -7.38 15.45 -1.05
N PHE A 88 -6.84 15.68 0.14
CA PHE A 88 -5.86 14.79 0.76
C PHE A 88 -6.40 13.36 0.91
N ASN A 89 -7.54 13.21 1.59
CA ASN A 89 -8.18 11.92 1.79
C ASN A 89 -8.53 11.23 0.47
N VAL A 90 -9.11 11.97 -0.48
CA VAL A 90 -9.53 11.44 -1.78
C VAL A 90 -8.34 10.92 -2.58
N VAL A 91 -7.23 11.66 -2.60
CA VAL A 91 -6.00 11.26 -3.29
C VAL A 91 -5.42 9.99 -2.67
N TYR A 92 -5.31 9.92 -1.35
CA TYR A 92 -4.82 8.71 -0.68
C TYR A 92 -5.73 7.51 -0.93
N ASP A 93 -7.04 7.68 -0.79
CA ASP A 93 -8.02 6.62 -1.04
C ASP A 93 -7.96 6.15 -2.50
N GLN A 94 -7.77 7.06 -3.46
CA GLN A 94 -7.60 6.73 -4.87
C GLN A 94 -6.30 5.97 -5.15
N VAL A 95 -5.18 6.39 -4.56
CA VAL A 95 -3.88 5.70 -4.71
C VAL A 95 -3.95 4.29 -4.13
N VAL A 96 -4.45 4.16 -2.89
CA VAL A 96 -4.58 2.86 -2.21
C VAL A 96 -5.55 1.95 -2.96
N SER A 97 -6.68 2.47 -3.41
CA SER A 97 -7.67 1.72 -4.21
C SER A 97 -7.10 1.28 -5.55
N SER A 98 -6.39 2.16 -6.27
CA SER A 98 -5.75 1.84 -7.54
C SER A 98 -4.71 0.71 -7.40
N LEU A 99 -3.83 0.82 -6.39
CA LEU A 99 -2.84 -0.21 -6.09
C LEU A 99 -3.51 -1.54 -5.70
N ASN A 100 -4.51 -1.50 -4.82
CA ASN A 100 -5.25 -2.71 -4.45
C ASN A 100 -5.92 -3.35 -5.67
N ASN A 101 -6.63 -2.59 -6.49
CA ASN A 101 -7.31 -3.13 -7.67
C ASN A 101 -6.33 -3.77 -8.66
N ARG A 102 -5.15 -3.18 -8.85
CA ARG A 102 -4.13 -3.70 -9.77
C ARG A 102 -3.46 -4.98 -9.27
N PHE A 103 -3.22 -5.10 -7.96
CA PHE A 103 -2.38 -6.17 -7.40
C PHE A 103 -3.13 -7.25 -6.61
N LYS A 104 -4.41 -7.03 -6.29
CA LYS A 104 -5.24 -7.99 -5.54
C LYS A 104 -5.48 -9.29 -6.31
N SER A 105 -5.66 -9.22 -7.63
CA SER A 105 -5.94 -10.38 -8.49
C SER A 105 -4.79 -11.40 -8.56
N HIS A 106 -3.55 -10.96 -8.34
CA HIS A 106 -2.36 -11.79 -8.47
C HIS A 106 -1.81 -12.28 -7.13
N GLY A 107 -2.46 -11.93 -6.01
CA GLY A 107 -1.94 -12.25 -4.67
C GLY A 107 -1.83 -13.74 -4.41
N ASP A 108 -2.81 -14.53 -4.85
CA ASP A 108 -2.79 -15.98 -4.65
C ASP A 108 -1.65 -16.65 -5.42
N LEU A 109 -1.38 -16.19 -6.66
CA LEU A 109 -0.25 -16.66 -7.47
C LEU A 109 1.07 -16.39 -6.76
N TYR A 110 1.32 -15.15 -6.32
CA TYR A 110 2.60 -14.81 -5.69
C TYR A 110 2.77 -15.46 -4.31
N LYS A 111 1.68 -15.61 -3.56
CA LYS A 111 1.66 -16.33 -2.27
C LYS A 111 2.04 -17.80 -2.46
N GLU A 112 1.42 -18.50 -3.39
CA GLU A 112 1.72 -19.92 -3.65
C GLU A 112 3.09 -20.10 -4.32
N SER A 113 3.49 -19.18 -5.21
CA SER A 113 4.83 -19.19 -5.80
C SER A 113 5.93 -18.98 -4.76
N SER A 114 5.67 -18.19 -3.70
CA SER A 114 6.61 -18.04 -2.59
C SER A 114 6.86 -19.33 -1.83
N LEU A 115 5.88 -20.25 -1.81
CA LEU A 115 6.04 -21.56 -1.17
C LEU A 115 7.01 -22.46 -1.94
N LEU A 116 7.15 -22.25 -3.26
CA LEU A 116 8.07 -22.99 -4.13
C LEU A 116 9.53 -22.52 -4.00
N ASP A 117 9.76 -21.36 -3.38
CA ASP A 117 11.10 -20.84 -3.18
C ASP A 117 11.74 -21.49 -1.94
N PRO A 118 12.90 -22.18 -2.09
CA PRO A 118 13.59 -22.85 -0.97
C PRO A 118 13.86 -21.95 0.23
N ARG A 119 13.98 -20.64 0.02
CA ARG A 119 14.20 -19.64 1.08
C ARG A 119 13.06 -19.56 2.08
N TYR A 120 11.84 -19.90 1.66
CA TYR A 120 10.63 -19.78 2.48
C TYR A 120 10.05 -21.14 2.87
N PHE A 121 10.81 -22.24 2.71
CA PHE A 121 10.36 -23.58 3.09
C PHE A 121 10.16 -23.69 4.61
N LYS A 122 8.90 -23.68 5.02
CA LYS A 122 8.47 -23.99 6.39
C LYS A 122 8.22 -25.48 6.54
N GLU A 123 8.50 -26.05 7.71
CA GLU A 123 8.28 -27.49 7.97
C GLU A 123 6.80 -27.87 7.85
N ASN A 124 5.91 -26.94 8.23
CA ASN A 124 4.47 -27.10 8.07
C ASN A 124 3.97 -26.15 6.98
N LEU A 125 3.47 -26.73 5.89
CA LEU A 125 2.74 -25.99 4.87
C LEU A 125 1.33 -25.66 5.38
N PRO A 126 0.79 -24.47 5.10
CA PRO A 126 -0.61 -24.16 5.35
C PRO A 126 -1.53 -25.12 4.60
N GLU A 127 -2.62 -25.55 5.24
CA GLU A 127 -3.60 -26.48 4.65
C GLU A 127 -4.25 -25.94 3.36
N ASN A 128 -4.40 -24.61 3.27
CA ASN A 128 -4.94 -23.91 2.10
C ASN A 128 -3.89 -23.59 1.02
N SER A 129 -2.73 -24.24 1.03
CA SER A 129 -1.68 -24.03 0.03
C SER A 129 -2.01 -24.72 -1.29
N PHE A 130 -1.60 -24.12 -2.41
CA PHE A 130 -1.77 -24.65 -3.77
C PHE A 130 -3.20 -24.75 -4.30
N ASN A 131 -4.16 -24.08 -3.67
CA ASN A 131 -5.54 -23.98 -4.15
C ASN A 131 -5.62 -23.26 -5.50
N TRP A 132 -4.90 -22.15 -5.66
CA TRP A 132 -4.85 -21.40 -6.91
C TRP A 132 -4.15 -22.22 -8.00
N MET A 133 -3.00 -22.81 -7.71
CA MET A 133 -2.26 -23.67 -8.65
C MET A 133 -3.10 -24.87 -9.08
N SER A 134 -3.74 -25.58 -8.14
CA SER A 134 -4.62 -26.71 -8.45
C SER A 134 -5.84 -26.31 -9.28
N SER A 135 -6.28 -25.05 -9.25
CA SER A 135 -7.37 -24.56 -10.12
C SER A 135 -6.91 -24.27 -11.56
N LYS A 136 -5.60 -24.04 -11.79
CA LYS A 136 -5.05 -23.64 -13.09
C LYS A 136 -4.29 -24.76 -13.82
N LEU A 137 -3.67 -25.66 -13.07
CA LEU A 137 -2.91 -26.82 -13.55
C LEU A 137 -3.73 -27.93 -14.24
N PRO A 138 -5.06 -28.08 -14.06
CA PRO A 138 -5.84 -29.09 -14.78
C PRO A 138 -5.78 -28.97 -16.30
N LYS A 139 -5.40 -27.79 -16.83
CA LYS A 139 -5.13 -27.58 -18.26
C LYS A 139 -3.93 -28.37 -18.78
N PHE A 140 -2.98 -28.70 -17.90
CA PHE A 140 -1.74 -29.41 -18.25
C PHE A 140 -1.80 -30.87 -17.82
N ASN A 141 -2.42 -31.15 -16.67
CA ASN A 141 -2.64 -32.51 -16.18
C ASN A 141 -3.88 -32.53 -15.26
N SER A 142 -4.89 -33.30 -15.66
CA SER A 142 -6.18 -33.43 -14.97
C SER A 142 -6.10 -34.21 -13.67
N GLU A 143 -5.02 -34.94 -13.40
CA GLU A 143 -4.84 -35.72 -12.19
C GLU A 143 -4.26 -34.93 -11.02
N ILE A 144 -3.87 -33.67 -11.25
CA ILE A 144 -3.29 -32.78 -10.24
C ILE A 144 -4.39 -32.28 -9.32
N THR A 145 -4.30 -32.64 -8.05
CA THR A 145 -5.18 -32.17 -6.97
C THR A 145 -4.38 -31.45 -5.89
N VAL A 146 -5.04 -30.57 -5.14
CA VAL A 146 -4.47 -29.84 -4.00
C VAL A 146 -3.73 -30.79 -3.04
N CYS A 147 -4.35 -31.91 -2.68
CA CYS A 147 -3.77 -32.88 -1.75
C CYS A 147 -2.45 -33.48 -2.27
N LYS A 148 -2.39 -33.82 -3.57
CA LYS A 148 -1.17 -34.37 -4.19
C LYS A 148 -0.05 -33.34 -4.17
N LEU A 149 -0.32 -32.12 -4.63
CA LEU A 149 0.66 -31.02 -4.60
C LEU A 149 1.17 -30.74 -3.20
N HIS A 150 0.27 -30.71 -2.22
CA HIS A 150 0.63 -30.49 -0.83
C HIS A 150 1.50 -31.63 -0.28
N SER A 151 1.14 -32.89 -0.52
CA SER A 151 1.92 -34.05 -0.07
C SER A 151 3.29 -34.14 -0.73
N GLU A 152 3.37 -33.88 -2.05
CA GLU A 152 4.63 -33.89 -2.80
C GLU A 152 5.55 -32.78 -2.32
N MET A 153 5.01 -31.58 -2.08
CA MET A 153 5.80 -30.47 -1.57
C MET A 153 6.33 -30.74 -0.16
N GLN A 154 5.51 -31.32 0.72
CA GLN A 154 5.97 -31.72 2.05
C GLN A 154 7.05 -32.79 2.00
N ASP A 155 6.89 -33.78 1.13
CA ASP A 155 7.90 -34.83 0.91
C ASP A 155 9.20 -34.24 0.35
N PHE A 156 9.10 -33.31 -0.60
CA PHE A 156 10.25 -32.59 -1.16
C PHE A 156 11.00 -31.79 -0.09
N ILE A 157 10.29 -31.02 0.74
CA ILE A 157 10.89 -30.23 1.85
C ILE A 157 11.61 -31.16 2.84
N ARG A 158 11.03 -32.31 3.16
CA ARG A 158 11.62 -33.30 4.08
C ARG A 158 12.86 -33.97 3.51
N LYS A 159 12.84 -34.32 2.21
CA LYS A 159 13.96 -35.00 1.54
C LYS A 159 15.14 -34.08 1.27
N TRP A 160 14.90 -32.77 1.13
CA TRP A 160 15.93 -31.80 0.75
C TRP A 160 16.12 -30.68 1.77
N PRO A 161 16.48 -30.97 3.04
CA PRO A 161 16.64 -29.95 4.08
C PRO A 161 17.80 -28.98 3.78
N LYS A 162 18.82 -29.44 3.03
CA LYS A 162 20.00 -28.64 2.68
C LYS A 162 19.71 -27.54 1.65
N LEU A 163 18.62 -27.63 0.88
CA LEU A 163 18.24 -26.57 -0.08
C LEU A 163 17.95 -25.23 0.62
N LYS A 164 17.52 -25.27 1.89
CA LYS A 164 17.35 -24.07 2.72
C LYS A 164 18.67 -23.32 2.96
N LEU A 165 19.79 -24.05 2.98
CA LEU A 165 21.10 -23.54 3.37
C LEU A 165 21.90 -22.97 2.20
N ILE A 166 21.62 -23.40 0.96
CA ILE A 166 22.40 -23.01 -0.23
C ILE A 166 22.32 -21.50 -0.49
N VAL A 167 21.22 -20.84 -0.11
CA VAL A 167 21.06 -19.39 -0.31
C VAL A 167 21.90 -18.58 0.68
N VAL A 168 22.07 -19.04 1.92
CA VAL A 168 22.88 -18.34 2.95
C VAL A 168 24.35 -18.26 2.51
N SER A 169 24.83 -19.25 1.76
CA SER A 169 26.21 -19.30 1.28
C SER A 169 26.48 -18.39 0.07
N ILE A 170 25.45 -17.95 -0.66
CA ILE A 170 25.60 -17.12 -1.87
C ILE A 170 25.60 -15.61 -1.53
N GLU A 171 25.05 -15.21 -0.38
CA GLU A 171 25.11 -13.81 0.09
C GLU A 171 26.45 -13.43 0.78
N LEU A 172 27.40 -14.37 0.88
CA LEU A 172 28.73 -14.19 1.50
C LEU A 172 29.90 -14.17 0.48
N LEU A 173 29.62 -14.01 -0.81
CA LEU A 173 30.58 -13.89 -1.92
C LEU A 173 30.29 -12.63 -2.73
#